data_AF-A0A091NCY8-F1
#
_entry.id   AF-A0A091NCY8-F1
#
_cell.length_a   1.000
_cell.length_b   1.000
_cell.length_c   1.000
_cell.angle_alpha   90.00
_cell.angle_beta   90.00
_cell.angle_gamma   90.00
#
_symmetry.space_group_name_H-M   'P 1'
#
loop_
_entity.id
_entity.type
_entity.pdbx_description
1 polymer ?
#
loop_
_entity_poly.entity_id
_entity_poly.type
_entity_poly.pdbx_seq_one_letter_code
_entity_poly.pdbx_strand_id
1 'polypeptide(L)'
;VVCYQSDRDELRRRVIQWLEAEIIPDGWFSKGSNYSEVLDKYFKAISIDDGDSRLDSTEFLKFVEQNETAVNITTYMDQETNKLLRGLCVDALIELSDENADWKLSFNEFLKCLSPSFNPPEKKCALEDETYEDGAETEVECNRCVCACGNWVCTAMTCEGKNDKVPAQRQRPNEDLTEEELARYVQELQKHQETAEKTKRTSTKEM
;
A
#
# COMPACT_ATOMS: atom_id res chain seq x y z
N VAL A 1 6.36 -8.74 -3.37
CA VAL A 1 7.09 -7.67 -2.65
C VAL A 1 6.22 -7.20 -1.51
N VAL A 2 6.81 -6.89 -0.35
CA VAL A 2 6.12 -6.41 0.84
C VAL A 2 6.98 -5.34 1.49
N CYS A 3 6.38 -4.42 2.24
CA CYS A 3 7.15 -3.46 3.05
C CYS A 3 7.32 -4.00 4.47
N TYR A 4 8.53 -4.44 4.79
CA TYR A 4 8.88 -4.76 6.18
C TYR A 4 9.06 -3.49 7.00
N GLN A 5 8.98 -3.62 8.33
CA GLN A 5 9.23 -2.49 9.23
C GLN A 5 10.61 -1.86 8.98
N SER A 6 11.62 -2.68 8.71
CA SER A 6 12.96 -2.20 8.40
C SER A 6 13.01 -1.36 7.11
N ASP A 7 12.26 -1.75 6.07
CA ASP A 7 12.19 -1.01 4.81
C ASP A 7 11.46 0.33 5.01
N ARG A 8 10.34 0.31 5.75
CA ARG A 8 9.57 1.50 6.10
C ARG A 8 10.43 2.50 6.89
N ASP A 9 11.13 2.02 7.90
CA ASP A 9 11.92 2.86 8.79
C ASP A 9 13.19 3.36 8.09
N GLU A 10 13.77 2.58 7.17
CA GLU A 10 14.82 3.02 6.25
C GLU A 10 14.33 4.14 5.33
N LEU A 11 13.16 3.96 4.71
CA LEU A 11 12.56 4.97 3.83
C LEU A 11 12.41 6.30 4.58
N ARG A 12 11.74 6.22 5.72
CA ARG A 12 11.47 7.36 6.59
C ARG A 12 12.76 8.07 6.99
N ARG A 13 13.78 7.31 7.43
CA ARG A 13 15.06 7.89 7.85
C ARG A 13 15.77 8.61 6.71
N ARG A 14 15.76 8.07 5.49
CA ARG A 14 16.37 8.73 4.33
C ARG A 14 15.65 10.03 3.95
N VAL A 15 14.32 10.02 3.99
CA VAL A 15 13.50 11.23 3.78
C VAL A 15 13.84 12.29 4.82
N ILE A 16 13.93 11.92 6.10
CA ILE A 16 14.30 12.83 7.18
C ILE A 16 15.70 13.42 6.95
N GLN A 17 16.69 12.59 6.63
CA GLN A 17 18.06 13.06 6.35
C GLN A 17 18.12 14.03 5.18
N TRP A 18 17.34 13.78 4.12
CA TRP A 18 17.21 14.71 3.00
C TRP A 18 16.61 16.04 3.47
N LEU A 19 15.53 16.02 4.23
CA LEU A 19 14.88 17.23 4.75
C LEU A 19 15.78 18.02 5.70
N GLU A 20 16.57 17.34 6.54
CA GLU A 20 17.56 17.98 7.41
C GLU A 20 18.67 18.69 6.61
N ALA A 21 19.06 18.15 5.46
CA ALA A 21 20.05 18.77 4.58
C ALA A 21 19.52 20.04 3.87
N GLU A 22 18.20 20.21 3.77
CA GLU A 22 17.55 21.40 3.21
C GLU A 22 17.39 22.55 4.25
N ILE A 23 17.74 22.32 5.52
CA ILE A 23 17.71 23.34 6.57
C ILE A 23 18.81 24.38 6.31
N ILE A 24 18.40 25.65 6.22
CA ILE A 24 19.30 26.78 6.07
C ILE A 24 19.57 27.37 7.46
N PRO A 25 20.82 27.42 7.94
CA PRO A 25 21.12 28.01 9.25
C PRO A 25 20.90 29.53 9.24
N ASP A 26 20.65 30.09 10.42
CA ASP A 26 20.54 31.54 10.58
C ASP A 26 21.83 32.24 10.15
N GLY A 27 21.67 33.21 9.24
CA GLY A 27 22.75 34.07 8.76
C GLY A 27 22.75 35.42 9.48
N TRP A 28 23.86 36.14 9.36
CA TRP A 28 24.00 37.48 9.96
C TRP A 28 22.93 38.48 9.48
N PHE A 29 22.42 38.31 8.26
CA PHE A 29 21.43 39.21 7.62
C PHE A 29 20.14 38.51 7.18
N SER A 30 19.96 37.23 7.47
CA SER A 30 18.82 36.45 7.00
C SER A 30 18.43 35.40 8.03
N LYS A 31 17.13 35.36 8.35
CA LYS A 31 16.55 34.24 9.10
C LYS A 31 16.71 32.98 8.24
N GLY A 32 17.25 31.93 8.84
CA GLY A 32 17.33 30.60 8.25
C GLY A 32 15.96 29.95 8.14
N SER A 33 15.94 28.68 7.77
CA SER A 33 14.75 27.84 7.83
C SER A 33 14.87 26.85 8.99
N ASN A 34 13.76 26.46 9.59
CA ASN A 34 13.70 25.31 10.49
C ASN A 34 13.05 24.10 9.80
N TYR A 35 13.15 22.93 10.43
CA TYR A 35 12.61 21.68 9.88
C TYR A 35 11.12 21.77 9.52
N SER A 36 10.30 22.38 10.38
CA SER A 36 8.87 22.56 10.14
C SER A 36 8.60 23.49 8.96
N GLU A 37 9.40 24.54 8.76
CA GLU A 37 9.27 25.46 7.62
C GLU A 37 9.67 24.78 6.30
N VAL A 38 10.72 23.95 6.31
CA VAL A 38 11.11 23.12 5.16
C VAL A 38 9.98 22.14 4.82
N LEU A 39 9.45 21.45 5.82
CA LEU A 39 8.40 20.46 5.62
C LEU A 39 7.09 21.10 5.12
N ASP A 40 6.69 22.24 5.68
CA ASP A 40 5.52 23.01 5.26
C ASP A 40 5.62 23.46 3.80
N LYS A 41 6.81 23.87 3.36
CA LYS A 41 7.08 24.21 1.95
C LYS A 41 6.79 23.02 1.03
N TYR A 42 7.28 21.82 1.36
CA TYR A 42 7.02 20.63 0.56
C TYR A 42 5.57 20.21 0.63
N PHE A 43 4.99 20.12 1.83
CA PHE A 43 3.59 19.74 2.04
C PHE A 43 2.66 20.58 1.17
N LYS A 44 2.80 21.92 1.22
CA LYS A 44 2.04 22.83 0.37
C LYS A 44 2.28 22.60 -1.11
N ALA A 45 3.54 22.39 -1.53
CA ALA A 45 3.85 22.16 -2.94
C ALA A 45 3.19 20.89 -3.49
N ILE A 46 3.03 19.86 -2.65
CA ILE A 46 2.44 18.58 -3.06
C ILE A 46 0.91 18.63 -2.96
N SER A 47 0.35 19.14 -1.86
CA SER A 47 -1.11 19.17 -1.59
C SER A 47 -1.87 20.20 -2.44
N ILE A 48 -1.20 20.90 -3.37
CA ILE A 48 -1.84 21.83 -4.33
C ILE A 48 -2.40 21.07 -5.54
N ASP A 49 -1.93 19.84 -5.80
CA ASP A 49 -2.31 19.07 -7.00
C ASP A 49 -3.83 18.78 -7.03
N ASP A 50 -4.45 18.54 -5.86
CA ASP A 50 -5.90 18.38 -5.70
C ASP A 50 -6.59 19.50 -4.87
N GLY A 51 -5.80 20.31 -4.15
CA GLY A 51 -6.25 21.46 -3.37
C GLY A 51 -6.95 21.11 -2.04
N ASP A 52 -6.84 19.86 -1.56
CA ASP A 52 -7.55 19.41 -0.36
C ASP A 52 -6.80 19.70 0.95
N SER A 53 -5.57 20.22 0.85
CA SER A 53 -4.67 20.54 1.98
C SER A 53 -4.34 19.32 2.87
N ARG A 54 -4.40 18.13 2.30
CA ARG A 54 -4.03 16.86 2.88
C ARG A 54 -3.06 16.16 1.92
N LEU A 55 -2.53 15.03 2.37
CA LEU A 55 -1.55 14.27 1.61
C LEU A 55 -2.02 12.82 1.51
N ASP A 56 -2.36 12.37 0.31
CA ASP A 56 -2.70 10.97 0.05
C ASP A 56 -1.48 10.10 -0.30
N SER A 57 -1.69 8.79 -0.47
CA SER A 57 -0.63 7.83 -0.83
C SER A 57 0.11 8.18 -2.12
N THR A 58 -0.59 8.71 -3.13
CA THR A 58 0.01 9.04 -4.43
C THR A 58 0.86 10.29 -4.32
N GLU A 59 0.36 11.30 -3.64
CA GLU A 59 1.05 12.55 -3.35
C GLU A 59 2.29 12.33 -2.49
N PHE A 60 2.18 11.52 -1.43
CA PHE A 60 3.32 11.19 -0.59
C PHE A 60 4.36 10.37 -1.36
N LEU A 61 3.93 9.42 -2.20
CA LEU A 61 4.87 8.67 -3.05
C LEU A 61 5.60 9.60 -4.03
N LYS A 62 4.91 10.53 -4.69
CA LYS A 62 5.54 11.54 -5.57
C LYS A 62 6.59 12.36 -4.83
N PHE A 63 6.33 12.75 -3.58
CA PHE A 63 7.29 13.46 -2.74
C PHE A 63 8.54 12.63 -2.44
N VAL A 64 8.35 11.37 -2.05
CA VAL A 64 9.44 10.42 -1.81
C VAL A 64 10.28 10.20 -3.08
N GLU A 65 9.64 10.18 -4.25
CA GLU A 65 10.30 10.05 -5.55
C GLU A 65 11.00 11.34 -6.04
N GLN A 66 10.73 12.51 -5.44
CA GLN A 66 11.31 13.77 -5.91
C GLN A 66 12.84 13.82 -5.79
N ASN A 67 13.40 13.13 -4.80
CA ASN A 67 14.84 13.01 -4.61
C ASN A 67 15.25 11.53 -4.62
N GLU A 68 15.12 10.90 -5.79
CA GLU A 68 15.42 9.48 -5.98
C GLU A 68 16.82 9.11 -5.50
N THR A 69 17.82 9.99 -5.65
CA THR A 69 19.21 9.70 -5.24
C THR A 69 19.38 9.67 -3.72
N ALA A 70 18.69 10.53 -2.98
CA ALA A 70 18.75 10.53 -1.52
C ALA A 70 17.92 9.39 -0.90
N VAL A 71 16.78 9.05 -1.51
CA VAL A 71 15.78 8.15 -0.93
C VAL A 71 15.82 6.72 -1.52
N ASN A 72 16.84 6.40 -2.33
CA ASN A 72 16.91 5.12 -3.03
C ASN A 72 17.06 3.91 -2.08
N ILE A 73 15.96 3.22 -1.79
CA ILE A 73 16.00 1.86 -1.23
C ILE A 73 16.25 0.89 -2.38
N THR A 74 17.43 0.25 -2.38
CA THR A 74 17.84 -0.76 -3.36
C THR A 74 17.75 -2.16 -2.76
N THR A 75 16.59 -2.52 -2.20
CA THR A 75 16.36 -3.86 -1.66
C THR A 75 16.31 -4.89 -2.80
N TYR A 76 15.79 -4.50 -3.96
CA TYR A 76 15.67 -5.34 -5.13
C TYR A 76 16.57 -4.87 -6.28
N MET A 77 16.92 -5.76 -7.21
CA MET A 77 17.66 -5.38 -8.42
C MET A 77 16.81 -4.65 -9.46
N ASP A 78 15.50 -4.92 -9.46
CA ASP A 78 14.54 -4.37 -10.40
C ASP A 78 13.97 -3.03 -9.92
N GLN A 79 13.99 -2.01 -10.80
CA GLN A 79 13.58 -0.65 -10.45
C GLN A 79 12.06 -0.56 -10.20
N GLU A 80 11.25 -1.30 -10.96
CA GLU A 80 9.80 -1.32 -10.81
C GLU A 80 9.39 -1.94 -9.47
N THR A 81 10.05 -3.01 -9.06
CA THR A 81 9.85 -3.66 -7.75
C THR A 81 10.24 -2.73 -6.60
N ASN A 82 11.33 -1.96 -6.73
CA ASN A 82 11.69 -0.96 -5.72
C ASN A 82 10.68 0.19 -5.67
N LYS A 83 10.11 0.61 -6.81
CA LYS A 83 9.02 1.59 -6.84
C LYS A 83 7.79 1.08 -6.11
N LEU A 84 7.40 -0.17 -6.33
CA LEU A 84 6.29 -0.81 -5.62
C LEU A 84 6.58 -0.92 -4.11
N LEU A 85 7.80 -1.27 -3.72
CA LEU A 85 8.22 -1.27 -2.31
C LEU A 85 8.03 0.11 -1.65
N ARG A 86 8.47 1.19 -2.33
CA ARG A 86 8.29 2.55 -1.82
C ARG A 86 6.82 2.90 -1.61
N GLY A 87 5.95 2.54 -2.57
CA GLY A 87 4.50 2.72 -2.44
C GLY A 87 3.94 2.01 -1.21
N LEU A 88 4.24 0.72 -1.05
CA LEU A 88 3.80 -0.06 0.11
C LEU A 88 4.29 0.52 1.45
N CYS A 89 5.52 1.03 1.48
CA CYS A 89 6.06 1.67 2.69
C CYS A 89 5.45 3.05 2.96
N VAL A 90 5.09 3.80 1.92
CA VAL A 90 4.33 5.05 2.06
C VAL A 90 2.94 4.77 2.65
N ASP A 91 2.24 3.76 2.15
CA ASP A 91 0.94 3.34 2.69
C ASP A 91 1.06 2.97 4.18
N ALA A 92 2.09 2.20 4.53
CA ALA A 92 2.36 1.84 5.93
C ALA A 92 2.69 3.05 6.83
N LEU A 93 3.34 4.09 6.29
CA LEU A 93 3.60 5.34 7.01
C LEU A 93 2.34 6.17 7.23
N ILE A 94 1.44 6.19 6.24
CA ILE A 94 0.13 6.85 6.35
C ILE A 94 -0.70 6.15 7.42
N GLU A 95 -0.88 4.83 7.32
CA GLU A 95 -1.65 4.03 8.29
C GLU A 95 -1.12 4.20 9.73
N LEU A 96 0.18 4.42 9.89
CA LEU A 96 0.79 4.65 11.19
C LEU A 96 0.52 6.05 11.77
N SER A 97 0.45 7.06 10.91
CA SER A 97 0.48 8.47 11.30
C SER A 97 -0.87 9.15 11.22
N ASP A 98 -1.80 8.55 10.48
CA ASP A 98 -3.19 8.96 10.36
C ASP A 98 -3.93 8.70 11.68
N GLU A 99 -4.17 9.77 12.44
CA GLU A 99 -4.80 9.69 13.77
C GLU A 99 -6.32 9.62 13.67
N ASN A 100 -6.90 10.14 12.57
CA ASN A 100 -8.34 10.22 12.40
C ASN A 100 -8.91 9.15 11.44
N ALA A 101 -8.04 8.31 10.88
CA ALA A 101 -8.35 7.20 9.98
C ALA A 101 -9.07 7.62 8.68
N ASP A 102 -8.74 8.81 8.16
CA ASP A 102 -9.28 9.30 6.88
C ASP A 102 -8.43 8.94 5.65
N TRP A 103 -7.35 8.17 5.86
CA TRP A 103 -6.38 7.70 4.87
C TRP A 103 -5.58 8.81 4.19
N LYS A 104 -5.59 10.03 4.75
CA LYS A 104 -4.79 11.15 4.30
C LYS A 104 -4.08 11.78 5.49
N LEU A 105 -2.92 12.40 5.25
CA LEU A 105 -2.19 13.10 6.29
C LEU A 105 -2.48 14.60 6.24
N SER A 106 -2.99 15.15 7.34
CA SER A 106 -2.90 16.58 7.60
C SER A 106 -1.44 16.99 7.81
N PHE A 107 -1.15 18.29 7.74
CA PHE A 107 0.22 18.78 7.98
C PHE A 107 0.79 18.33 9.34
N ASN A 108 -0.04 18.29 10.39
CA ASN A 108 0.40 17.88 11.72
C ASN A 108 0.77 16.39 11.77
N GLU A 109 -0.02 15.53 11.12
CA GLU A 109 0.26 14.10 11.03
C GLU A 109 1.49 13.83 10.18
N PHE A 110 1.64 14.56 9.07
CA PHE A 110 2.84 14.52 8.22
C PHE A 110 4.10 14.99 8.98
N LEU A 111 4.00 16.08 9.74
CA LEU A 111 5.08 16.58 10.59
C LEU A 111 5.47 15.58 11.68
N LYS A 112 4.49 14.94 12.33
CA LYS A 112 4.74 13.88 13.31
C LYS A 112 5.39 12.66 12.65
N CYS A 113 4.86 12.22 11.51
CA CYS A 113 5.37 11.11 10.71
C CYS A 113 6.85 11.30 10.41
N LEU A 114 7.26 12.46 9.92
CA LEU A 114 8.65 12.76 9.55
C LEU A 114 9.44 13.48 10.64
N SER A 115 8.99 13.49 11.89
CA SER A 115 9.78 14.10 12.98
C SER A 115 11.00 13.25 13.33
N PRO A 116 12.24 13.78 13.37
CA PRO A 116 13.43 13.02 13.78
C PRO A 116 13.31 12.39 15.17
N SER A 117 12.50 12.98 16.06
CA SER A 117 12.27 12.49 17.42
C SER A 117 11.20 11.41 17.52
N PHE A 118 10.41 11.20 16.46
CA PHE A 118 9.39 10.16 16.44
C PHE A 118 10.03 8.83 16.06
N ASN A 119 9.81 7.82 16.90
CA ASN A 119 10.19 6.44 16.64
C ASN A 119 8.92 5.63 16.33
N PRO A 120 8.73 5.18 15.08
CA PRO A 120 7.62 4.31 14.72
C PRO A 120 7.51 3.11 15.68
N PRO A 121 6.34 2.82 16.25
CA PRO A 121 6.14 1.59 17.00
C PRO A 121 6.24 0.38 16.08
N GLU A 122 6.74 -0.72 16.63
CA GLU A 122 6.68 -2.03 15.99
C GLU A 122 5.24 -2.56 16.05
N LYS A 123 4.74 -3.10 14.94
CA LYS A 123 3.40 -3.69 14.84
C LYS A 123 3.53 -5.18 14.57
N LYS A 124 2.93 -5.98 15.45
CA LYS A 124 2.86 -7.44 15.30
C LYS A 124 1.61 -7.84 14.56
N CYS A 125 1.68 -8.91 13.78
CA CYS A 125 0.50 -9.48 13.16
C CYS A 125 -0.21 -10.41 14.16
N ALA A 126 -1.54 -10.35 14.21
CA ALA A 126 -2.33 -11.31 14.97
C ALA A 126 -2.80 -12.42 14.04
N LEU A 127 -2.66 -13.68 14.48
CA LEU A 127 -3.26 -14.83 13.81
C LEU A 127 -3.81 -15.76 14.88
N GLU A 128 -5.12 -16.02 14.83
CA GLU A 128 -5.85 -16.72 15.90
C GLU A 128 -5.62 -16.04 17.26
N ASP A 129 -5.10 -16.76 18.25
CA ASP A 129 -4.82 -16.25 19.60
C ASP A 129 -3.32 -15.90 19.80
N GLU A 130 -2.52 -15.90 18.73
CA GLU A 130 -1.08 -15.66 18.77
C GLU A 130 -0.67 -14.36 18.06
N THR A 131 0.47 -13.80 18.49
CA THR A 131 1.08 -12.61 17.89
C THR A 131 2.42 -12.94 17.26
N TYR A 132 2.65 -12.46 16.04
CA TYR A 132 3.80 -12.77 15.21
C TYR A 132 4.58 -11.50 14.89
N GLU A 133 5.91 -11.61 14.94
CA GLU A 133 6.81 -10.51 14.59
C GLU A 133 6.83 -10.27 13.08
N ASP A 134 7.27 -9.07 12.69
CA ASP A 134 7.54 -8.71 11.29
C ASP A 134 8.49 -9.74 10.64
N GLY A 135 8.15 -10.17 9.42
CA GLY A 135 8.86 -11.23 8.70
C GLY A 135 8.46 -12.66 9.05
N ALA A 136 7.57 -12.88 10.03
CA ALA A 136 7.03 -14.21 10.30
C ALA A 136 6.22 -14.73 9.09
N GLU A 137 6.32 -16.03 8.82
CA GLU A 137 5.68 -16.66 7.67
C GLU A 137 4.68 -17.72 8.12
N THR A 138 3.59 -17.83 7.40
CA THR A 138 2.58 -18.89 7.56
C THR A 138 2.05 -19.33 6.20
N GLU A 139 1.36 -20.46 6.16
CA GLU A 139 0.72 -21.00 4.97
C GLU A 139 -0.77 -21.13 5.21
N VAL A 140 -1.56 -20.46 4.36
CA VAL A 140 -3.02 -20.56 4.36
C VAL A 140 -3.42 -21.22 3.06
N GLU A 141 -3.86 -22.47 3.16
CA GLU A 141 -4.11 -23.37 2.01
C GLU A 141 -2.86 -23.62 1.17
N CYS A 142 -2.73 -22.99 0.00
CA CYS A 142 -1.53 -23.04 -0.85
C CYS A 142 -0.82 -21.68 -0.93
N ASN A 143 -1.36 -20.67 -0.25
CA ASN A 143 -0.84 -19.31 -0.29
C ASN A 143 0.13 -19.08 0.86
N ARG A 144 1.30 -18.54 0.52
CA ARG A 144 2.30 -18.14 1.49
C ARG A 144 1.98 -16.72 1.97
N CYS A 145 1.86 -16.56 3.27
CA CYS A 145 1.60 -15.30 3.92
C CYS A 145 2.81 -14.88 4.75
N VAL A 146 3.11 -13.58 4.74
CA VAL A 146 4.15 -12.99 5.56
C VAL A 146 3.58 -11.84 6.37
N CYS A 147 3.99 -11.74 7.63
CA CYS A 147 3.71 -10.59 8.47
C CYS A 147 4.58 -9.42 8.03
N ALA A 148 3.97 -8.30 7.63
CA ALA A 148 4.68 -7.11 7.18
C ALA A 148 3.99 -5.85 7.72
N CYS A 149 4.71 -5.07 8.53
CA CYS A 149 4.22 -3.85 9.20
C CYS A 149 2.91 -4.04 10.00
N GLY A 150 2.70 -5.22 10.59
CA GLY A 150 1.49 -5.54 11.36
C GLY A 150 0.33 -6.12 10.55
N ASN A 151 0.50 -6.28 9.24
CA ASN A 151 -0.52 -6.84 8.35
C ASN A 151 -0.04 -8.17 7.74
N TRP A 152 -0.93 -9.15 7.63
CA TRP A 152 -0.65 -10.39 6.88
C TRP A 152 -0.80 -10.12 5.38
N VAL A 153 0.28 -10.33 4.63
CA VAL A 153 0.29 -10.21 3.17
C VAL A 153 0.51 -11.57 2.54
N CYS A 154 -0.48 -12.06 1.81
CA CYS A 154 -0.48 -13.40 1.20
C CYS A 154 -0.27 -13.34 -0.31
N THR A 155 0.32 -14.39 -0.87
CA THR A 155 0.18 -14.67 -2.30
C THR A 155 -1.30 -14.89 -2.64
N ALA A 156 -1.70 -14.59 -3.87
CA ALA A 156 -3.07 -14.77 -4.35
C ALA A 156 -3.11 -15.80 -5.47
N MET A 157 -2.65 -17.02 -5.20
CA MET A 157 -2.73 -18.15 -6.13
C MET A 157 -4.04 -18.91 -5.92
N THR A 158 -4.62 -19.40 -7.03
CA THR A 158 -5.76 -20.30 -6.99
C THR A 158 -5.30 -21.68 -6.51
N CYS A 159 -5.75 -22.09 -5.34
CA CYS A 159 -5.43 -23.40 -4.78
C CYS A 159 -6.33 -24.47 -5.41
N GLU A 160 -5.76 -25.33 -6.26
CA GLU A 160 -6.48 -26.50 -6.75
C GLU A 160 -6.66 -27.49 -5.59
N GLY A 161 -7.91 -27.67 -5.18
CA GLY A 161 -8.25 -28.57 -4.09
C GLY A 161 -7.84 -30.00 -4.40
N LYS A 162 -7.20 -30.68 -3.44
CA LYS A 162 -7.15 -32.14 -3.41
C LYS A 162 -8.55 -32.69 -3.11
N ASN A 163 -9.47 -32.58 -4.06
CA ASN A 163 -10.66 -33.41 -4.12
C ASN A 163 -10.85 -33.87 -5.57
N ASP A 164 -10.74 -35.19 -5.69
CA ASP A 164 -10.98 -36.04 -6.86
C ASP A 164 -9.98 -36.04 -8.01
N LYS A 165 -9.36 -37.21 -8.15
CA LYS A 165 -8.64 -37.68 -9.34
C LYS A 165 -9.58 -37.63 -10.55
N VAL A 166 -9.62 -36.50 -11.26
CA VAL A 166 -10.05 -36.49 -12.66
C VAL A 166 -8.86 -36.99 -13.49
N PRO A 167 -9.01 -38.05 -14.31
CA PRO A 167 -7.88 -38.64 -15.00
C PRO A 167 -7.30 -37.65 -16.02
N ALA A 168 -5.99 -37.53 -16.00
CA ALA A 168 -5.17 -36.73 -16.89
C ALA A 168 -5.65 -36.79 -18.35
N GLN A 169 -6.24 -35.69 -18.82
CA GLN A 169 -6.28 -35.36 -20.24
C GLN A 169 -5.40 -34.14 -20.50
N ARG A 170 -4.16 -34.49 -20.87
CA ARG A 170 -3.29 -33.82 -21.85
C ARG A 170 -3.54 -32.33 -22.11
N GLN A 171 -2.56 -31.53 -21.68
CA GLN A 171 -2.10 -30.28 -22.28
C GLN A 171 -2.78 -29.89 -23.61
N ARG A 172 -3.42 -28.72 -23.63
CA ARG A 172 -3.46 -27.85 -24.82
C ARG A 172 -3.20 -26.40 -24.43
N PRO A 173 -2.45 -25.65 -25.26
CA PRO A 173 -2.04 -24.28 -24.98
C PRO A 173 -3.16 -23.28 -25.29
N ASN A 174 -3.17 -22.19 -24.51
CA ASN A 174 -3.69 -20.85 -24.82
C ASN A 174 -4.55 -20.76 -26.10
N GLU A 175 -5.86 -21.00 -25.99
CA GLU A 175 -6.84 -20.60 -27.00
C GLU A 175 -7.53 -19.34 -26.49
N ASP A 176 -7.25 -18.19 -27.13
CA ASP A 176 -8.04 -16.98 -26.97
C ASP A 176 -9.51 -17.31 -27.25
N LEU A 177 -10.37 -17.13 -26.24
CA LEU A 177 -11.82 -17.30 -26.39
C LEU A 177 -12.32 -16.38 -27.50
N THR A 178 -13.08 -16.94 -28.44
CA THR A 178 -13.62 -16.18 -29.56
C THR A 178 -14.67 -15.18 -29.07
N GLU A 179 -14.87 -14.06 -29.79
CA GLU A 179 -15.86 -13.03 -29.42
C GLU A 179 -17.27 -13.61 -29.23
N GLU A 180 -17.63 -14.67 -29.97
CA GLU A 180 -18.92 -15.36 -29.88
C GLU A 180 -19.06 -16.21 -28.60
N GLU A 181 -17.96 -16.76 -28.09
CA GLU A 181 -17.94 -17.49 -26.82
C GLU A 181 -17.98 -16.53 -25.64
N LEU A 182 -17.26 -15.41 -25.73
CA LEU A 182 -17.32 -14.34 -24.75
C LEU A 182 -18.72 -13.71 -24.67
N ALA A 183 -19.37 -13.47 -25.82
CA ALA A 183 -20.72 -12.94 -25.88
C ALA A 183 -21.75 -13.88 -25.22
N ARG A 184 -21.63 -15.20 -25.42
CA ARG A 184 -22.48 -16.19 -24.74
C ARG A 184 -22.26 -16.18 -23.23
N TYR A 185 -21.01 -16.10 -22.78
CA TYR A 185 -20.68 -16.07 -21.36
C TYR A 185 -21.24 -14.81 -20.67
N VAL A 186 -21.08 -13.63 -21.29
CA VAL A 186 -21.64 -12.37 -20.79
C VAL A 186 -23.17 -12.43 -20.70
N GLN A 187 -23.82 -13.01 -21.71
CA GLN A 187 -25.28 -13.14 -21.72
C GLN A 187 -25.80 -14.07 -20.62
N GLU A 188 -25.05 -15.13 -20.32
CA GLU A 188 -25.37 -16.06 -19.23
C GLU A 188 -25.20 -15.40 -17.85
N LEU A 189 -24.15 -14.59 -17.67
CA LEU A 189 -23.95 -13.78 -16.46
C LEU A 189 -25.05 -12.74 -16.25
N GLN A 190 -25.46 -12.04 -17.30
CA GLN A 190 -26.57 -11.07 -17.25
C GLN A 190 -27.89 -11.75 -16.83
N LYS A 191 -28.16 -12.95 -17.37
CA LYS A 191 -29.34 -13.73 -16.98
C LYS A 191 -29.30 -14.09 -15.49
N HIS A 192 -28.14 -14.46 -14.96
CA HIS A 192 -28.00 -14.78 -13.53
C HIS A 192 -28.17 -13.55 -12.64
N GLN A 193 -27.65 -12.37 -13.05
CA GLN A 193 -27.89 -11.11 -12.34
C GLN A 193 -29.37 -10.73 -12.31
N GLU A 194 -30.07 -10.79 -13.46
CA GLU A 194 -31.51 -10.50 -13.50
C GLU A 194 -32.33 -11.44 -12.62
N THR A 195 -31.92 -12.71 -12.53
CA THR A 195 -32.59 -13.72 -11.70
C THR A 195 -32.36 -13.46 -10.21
N ALA A 196 -31.14 -13.04 -9.85
CA ALA A 196 -30.80 -12.63 -8.49
C ALA A 196 -31.54 -11.34 -8.07
N GLU A 197 -31.65 -10.36 -8.97
CA GLU A 197 -32.37 -9.11 -8.70
C GLU A 197 -33.89 -9.33 -8.59
N LYS A 198 -34.47 -10.19 -9.43
CA LYS A 198 -35.89 -10.57 -9.33
C LYS A 198 -36.17 -11.27 -8.00
N THR A 199 -35.31 -12.20 -7.59
CA THR A 199 -35.41 -12.89 -6.29
C THR A 199 -35.33 -11.91 -5.11
N LYS A 200 -34.43 -10.92 -5.17
CA LYS A 200 -34.33 -9.85 -4.15
C LYS A 200 -35.57 -8.96 -4.09
N ARG A 201 -36.16 -8.60 -5.23
CA ARG A 201 -37.39 -7.77 -5.30
C ARG A 201 -38.64 -8.49 -4.83
N THR A 202 -38.75 -9.80 -5.03
CA THR A 202 -39.84 -10.61 -4.45
C THR A 202 -39.72 -10.73 -2.95
N SER A 203 -38.49 -10.86 -2.41
CA SER A 203 -38.25 -10.95 -0.97
C SER A 203 -38.56 -9.65 -0.20
N THR A 204 -38.60 -8.49 -0.88
CA THR A 204 -38.94 -7.19 -0.27
C THR A 204 -40.43 -6.85 -0.33
N LYS A 205 -41.25 -7.65 -1.02
CA LYS A 205 -42.71 -7.45 -1.13
C LYS A 205 -43.54 -8.31 -0.18
N GLU A 206 -42.91 -9.23 0.57
CA GLU A 206 -43.57 -10.11 1.55
C GLU A 206 -43.21 -9.78 3.02
N MET A 207 -42.90 -8.52 3.33
CA MET A 207 -42.80 -8.01 4.72
C MET A 207 -43.74 -6.82 4.93
#